data_AF-A0A2G2PDM4-F1
#
_entry.id   AF-A0A2G2PDM4-F1
#
_cell.length_a   1.000
_cell.length_b   1.000
_cell.length_c   1.000
_cell.angle_alpha   90.00
_cell.angle_beta   90.00
_cell.angle_gamma   90.00
#
_symmetry.space_group_name_H-M   'P 1'
#
loop_
_entity.id
_entity.type
_entity.pdbx_description
1 polymer ?
#
loop_
_entity_poly.entity_id
_entity_poly.type
_entity_poly.pdbx_seq_one_letter_code
_entity_poly.pdbx_strand_id
1 'polypeptide(L)'
;MLSNVFSKKEEEFKKTTLNKDLVNKISKMNLTEMRTYIKNKVLNFKVSEDGIEEVIKRLCSKNKETSRRYIEIDDMDSKIKKAFDLILTILESHKISVTSIELAQNFLETYDDIIKDYDTKHKQIYESKIKDKISACVDKVTNILNVNYKMHIVS
;
A
#
# COMPACT_ATOMS: atom_id res chain seq x y z
N MET A 1 6.43 35.98 17.28
CA MET A 1 5.97 34.59 17.52
C MET A 1 4.71 34.20 16.72
N LEU A 2 3.99 35.13 16.08
CA LEU A 2 2.79 34.83 15.26
C LEU A 2 3.10 34.37 13.81
N SER A 3 4.30 34.66 13.31
CA SER A 3 4.75 34.28 11.96
C SER A 3 4.91 32.77 11.78
N ASN A 4 5.43 32.06 12.79
CA ASN A 4 5.60 30.59 12.73
C ASN A 4 4.27 29.81 12.78
N VAL A 5 3.20 30.41 13.29
CA VAL A 5 1.87 29.76 13.37
C VAL A 5 1.14 29.84 12.03
N PHE A 6 1.34 30.92 11.28
CA PHE A 6 0.76 31.09 9.95
C PHE A 6 1.41 30.17 8.91
N SER A 7 2.75 30.03 8.92
CA SER A 7 3.45 29.13 8.01
C SER A 7 3.09 27.66 8.21
N LYS A 8 2.90 27.21 9.46
CA LYS A 8 2.45 25.83 9.75
C LYS A 8 1.03 25.55 9.26
N LYS A 9 0.11 26.52 9.38
CA LYS A 9 -1.26 26.37 8.86
C LYS A 9 -1.31 26.33 7.34
N GLU A 10 -0.48 27.10 6.64
CA GLU A 10 -0.38 27.04 5.17
C GLU A 10 0.23 25.72 4.68
N GLU A 11 1.25 25.20 5.36
CA GLU A 11 1.83 23.89 5.04
C GLU A 11 0.85 22.74 5.30
N GLU A 12 0.12 22.76 6.42
CA GLU A 12 -0.93 21.78 6.71
C GLU A 12 -2.07 21.84 5.69
N PHE A 13 -2.50 23.03 5.28
CA PHE A 13 -3.56 23.20 4.29
C PHE A 13 -3.13 22.74 2.89
N LYS A 14 -1.88 23.02 2.48
CA LYS A 14 -1.29 22.50 1.24
C LYS A 14 -1.15 20.98 1.29
N LYS A 15 -0.67 20.41 2.39
CA LYS A 15 -0.56 18.95 2.58
C LYS A 15 -1.93 18.27 2.51
N THR A 16 -2.95 18.86 3.13
CA THR A 16 -4.33 18.33 3.11
C THR A 16 -4.94 18.35 1.71
N THR A 17 -4.73 19.43 0.95
CA THR A 17 -5.22 19.55 -0.43
C THR A 17 -4.51 18.57 -1.36
N LEU A 18 -3.18 18.44 -1.25
CA LEU A 18 -2.38 17.46 -1.99
C LEU A 18 -2.81 16.02 -1.69
N ASN A 19 -3.15 15.73 -0.43
CA ASN A 19 -3.62 14.40 -0.03
C ASN A 19 -5.00 14.07 -0.65
N LYS A 20 -5.92 15.05 -0.68
CA LYS A 20 -7.23 14.89 -1.36
C LYS A 20 -7.09 14.62 -2.86
N ASP A 21 -6.20 15.34 -3.54
CA ASP A 21 -5.96 15.14 -4.97
C ASP A 21 -5.34 13.77 -5.26
N LEU A 22 -4.42 13.33 -4.40
CA LEU A 22 -3.82 12.01 -4.47
C LEU A 22 -4.86 10.91 -4.29
N VAL A 23 -5.71 11.01 -3.26
CA VAL A 23 -6.81 10.08 -3.01
C VAL A 23 -7.78 10.04 -4.19
N ASN A 24 -8.19 11.20 -4.70
CA ASN A 24 -9.09 11.30 -5.85
C ASN A 24 -8.51 10.71 -7.14
N LYS A 25 -7.20 10.80 -7.32
CA LYS A 25 -6.53 10.22 -8.49
C LYS A 25 -6.38 8.72 -8.34
N ILE A 26 -5.91 8.27 -7.18
CA ILE A 26 -5.74 6.84 -6.89
C ILE A 26 -7.08 6.12 -6.90
N SER A 27 -8.19 6.76 -6.51
CA SER A 27 -9.55 6.18 -6.55
C SER A 27 -10.13 5.99 -7.96
N LYS A 28 -9.49 6.56 -8.99
CA LYS A 28 -9.88 6.40 -10.40
C LYS A 28 -8.99 5.44 -11.19
N MET A 29 -7.79 5.11 -10.68
CA MET A 29 -6.84 4.22 -11.35
C MET A 29 -7.34 2.77 -11.54
N ASN A 30 -6.96 2.09 -12.61
CA ASN A 30 -7.06 0.64 -12.71
C ASN A 30 -5.78 -0.04 -12.15
N LEU A 31 -5.76 -1.38 -12.06
CA LEU A 31 -4.60 -2.14 -11.56
C LEU A 31 -3.28 -1.82 -12.29
N THR A 32 -3.33 -1.62 -13.62
CA THR A 32 -2.15 -1.30 -14.43
C THR A 32 -1.61 0.09 -14.09
N GLU A 33 -2.50 1.05 -13.92
CA GLU A 33 -2.16 2.42 -13.53
C GLU A 33 -1.60 2.47 -12.11
N MET A 34 -2.22 1.75 -11.15
CA MET A 34 -1.69 1.62 -9.79
C MET A 34 -0.29 1.01 -9.80
N ARG A 35 -0.06 -0.06 -10.57
CA ARG A 35 1.27 -0.68 -10.70
C ARG A 35 2.30 0.29 -11.29
N THR A 36 1.90 1.07 -12.29
CA THR A 36 2.75 2.09 -12.92
C THR A 36 3.09 3.21 -11.94
N TYR A 37 2.11 3.61 -11.13
CA TYR A 37 2.30 4.54 -10.03
C TYR A 37 3.32 4.00 -9.04
N ILE A 38 3.11 2.82 -8.44
CA ILE A 38 4.02 2.22 -7.45
C ILE A 38 5.46 2.08 -7.97
N LYS A 39 5.64 1.78 -9.25
CA LYS A 39 6.97 1.73 -9.89
C LYS A 39 7.60 3.10 -10.16
N ASN A 40 6.99 4.18 -9.68
CA ASN A 40 7.40 5.57 -9.87
C ASN A 40 7.61 5.94 -11.34
N LYS A 41 6.79 5.37 -12.24
CA LYS A 41 6.85 5.62 -13.70
C LYS A 41 5.92 6.74 -14.17
N VAL A 42 5.21 7.40 -13.25
CA VAL A 42 4.31 8.53 -13.57
C VAL A 42 5.09 9.83 -13.37
N LEU A 43 5.51 10.46 -14.47
CA LEU A 43 6.40 11.63 -14.49
C LEU A 43 5.98 12.77 -13.56
N ASN A 44 4.67 13.04 -13.48
CA ASN A 44 4.11 14.17 -12.72
C ASN A 44 3.45 13.75 -11.40
N PHE A 45 3.65 12.51 -10.94
CA PHE A 45 2.98 11.99 -9.76
C PHE A 45 3.89 11.01 -9.01
N LYS A 46 4.70 11.56 -8.11
CA LYS A 46 5.68 10.79 -7.33
C LYS A 46 4.99 9.86 -6.35
N VAL A 47 5.59 8.69 -6.16
CA VAL A 47 5.17 7.74 -5.11
C VAL A 47 5.46 8.33 -3.74
N SER A 48 4.48 8.29 -2.84
CA SER A 48 4.59 8.62 -1.43
C SER A 48 4.10 7.45 -0.58
N GLU A 49 4.36 7.48 0.74
CA GLU A 49 3.83 6.50 1.69
C GLU A 49 2.30 6.56 1.70
N ASP A 50 1.72 7.76 1.85
CA ASP A 50 0.26 7.99 1.76
C ASP A 50 -0.36 7.40 0.48
N GLY A 51 0.33 7.50 -0.66
CA GLY A 51 -0.15 6.94 -1.91
C GLY A 51 -0.04 5.43 -2.01
N ILE A 52 0.97 4.83 -1.38
CA ILE A 52 1.05 3.38 -1.23
C ILE A 52 -0.12 2.87 -0.38
N GLU A 53 -0.36 3.52 0.76
CA GLU A 53 -1.46 3.18 1.66
C GLU A 53 -2.81 3.28 0.95
N GLU A 54 -3.03 4.34 0.17
CA GLU A 54 -4.28 4.52 -0.57
C GLU A 54 -4.48 3.45 -1.66
N VAL A 55 -3.41 3.01 -2.31
CA VAL A 55 -3.49 1.89 -3.26
C VAL A 55 -3.91 0.60 -2.55
N ILE A 56 -3.33 0.27 -1.39
CA ILE A 56 -3.72 -0.94 -0.64
C ILE A 56 -5.16 -0.81 -0.13
N LYS A 57 -5.53 0.33 0.47
CA LYS A 57 -6.91 0.61 0.92
C LYS A 57 -7.90 0.41 -0.20
N ARG A 58 -7.58 0.88 -1.40
CA ARG A 58 -8.43 0.67 -2.57
C ARG A 58 -8.57 -0.81 -2.93
N LEU A 59 -7.49 -1.59 -2.89
CA LEU A 59 -7.55 -3.04 -3.14
C LEU A 59 -8.42 -3.75 -2.10
N CYS A 60 -8.43 -3.29 -0.84
CA CYS A 60 -9.26 -3.87 0.22
C CYS A 60 -10.67 -3.27 0.29
N SER A 61 -10.95 -2.21 -0.48
CA SER A 61 -12.23 -1.49 -0.39
C SER A 61 -13.38 -2.31 -0.96
N LYS A 62 -14.55 -2.19 -0.33
CA LYS A 62 -15.82 -2.69 -0.83
C LYS A 62 -16.56 -1.58 -1.55
N ASN A 63 -17.19 -1.92 -2.68
CA ASN A 63 -18.14 -1.05 -3.34
C ASN A 63 -19.37 -0.90 -2.43
N LYS A 64 -19.75 0.35 -2.13
CA LYS A 64 -20.86 0.68 -1.22
C LYS A 64 -22.22 0.22 -1.74
N GLU A 65 -22.38 0.13 -3.06
CA GLU A 65 -23.66 -0.19 -3.70
C GLU A 65 -23.85 -1.70 -3.87
N THR A 66 -22.79 -2.40 -4.24
CA THR A 66 -22.86 -3.85 -4.56
C THR A 66 -22.32 -4.73 -3.44
N SER A 67 -21.70 -4.15 -2.41
CA SER A 67 -20.93 -4.85 -1.37
C SER A 67 -19.79 -5.74 -1.88
N ARG A 68 -19.50 -5.68 -3.18
CA ARG A 68 -18.41 -6.42 -3.82
C ARG A 68 -17.07 -5.80 -3.49
N ARG A 69 -16.07 -6.64 -3.29
CA ARG A 69 -14.68 -6.26 -3.10
C ARG A 69 -14.07 -5.87 -4.45
N TYR A 70 -12.84 -5.35 -4.43
CA TYR A 70 -12.13 -5.01 -5.66
C TYR A 70 -11.83 -6.26 -6.51
N ILE A 71 -11.55 -7.38 -5.84
CA ILE A 71 -11.30 -8.70 -6.42
C ILE A 71 -12.33 -9.68 -5.85
N GLU A 72 -12.92 -10.49 -6.71
CA GLU A 72 -13.82 -11.58 -6.35
C GLU A 72 -13.27 -12.92 -6.86
N ILE A 73 -13.73 -14.03 -6.28
CA ILE A 73 -13.22 -15.37 -6.61
C ILE A 73 -13.54 -15.80 -8.06
N ASP A 74 -14.58 -15.23 -8.65
CA ASP A 74 -15.03 -15.47 -10.02
C ASP A 74 -14.42 -14.49 -11.04
N ASP A 75 -13.60 -13.54 -10.58
CA ASP A 75 -12.86 -12.66 -11.48
C ASP A 75 -11.87 -13.45 -12.35
N MET A 76 -11.54 -12.91 -13.52
CA MET A 76 -10.52 -13.49 -14.39
C MET A 76 -9.19 -13.67 -13.64
N ASP A 77 -8.54 -14.83 -13.83
CA ASP A 77 -7.22 -15.13 -13.25
C ASP A 77 -6.20 -14.01 -13.46
N SER A 78 -6.25 -13.35 -14.62
CA SER A 78 -5.36 -12.23 -14.95
C SER A 78 -5.54 -11.01 -14.04
N LYS A 79 -6.76 -10.76 -13.52
CA LYS A 79 -7.08 -9.68 -12.59
C LYS A 79 -6.60 -10.03 -11.18
N ILE A 80 -6.92 -11.23 -10.71
CA ILE A 80 -6.48 -11.76 -9.41
C ILE A 80 -4.94 -11.70 -9.32
N LYS A 81 -4.27 -12.27 -10.33
CA LYS A 81 -2.80 -12.27 -10.43
C LYS A 81 -2.21 -10.85 -10.38
N LYS A 82 -2.78 -9.92 -11.16
CA LYS A 82 -2.29 -8.53 -11.20
C LYS A 82 -2.37 -7.84 -9.85
N ALA A 83 -3.42 -8.12 -9.07
CA ALA A 83 -3.57 -7.55 -7.74
C ALA A 83 -2.59 -8.15 -6.74
N PHE A 84 -2.37 -9.47 -6.76
CA PHE A 84 -1.36 -10.11 -5.91
C PHE A 84 0.07 -9.64 -6.27
N ASP A 85 0.38 -9.55 -7.56
CA ASP A 85 1.65 -8.98 -8.04
C ASP A 85 1.82 -7.51 -7.62
N LEU A 86 0.72 -6.74 -7.53
CA LEU A 86 0.74 -5.35 -7.09
C LEU A 86 1.09 -5.25 -5.60
N ILE A 87 0.48 -6.08 -4.74
CA ILE A 87 0.83 -6.14 -3.30
C ILE A 87 2.29 -6.53 -3.11
N LEU A 88 2.78 -7.54 -3.83
CA LEU A 88 4.21 -7.90 -3.78
C LEU A 88 5.11 -6.74 -4.20
N THR A 89 4.75 -6.03 -5.27
CA THR A 89 5.51 -4.85 -5.73
C THR A 89 5.51 -3.73 -4.68
N ILE A 90 4.38 -3.55 -3.98
CA ILE A 90 4.27 -2.57 -2.88
C ILE A 90 5.19 -2.96 -1.73
N LEU A 91 5.20 -4.23 -1.32
CA LEU A 91 6.04 -4.75 -0.24
C LEU A 91 7.54 -4.75 -0.57
N GLU A 92 7.91 -4.57 -1.83
CA GLU A 92 9.29 -4.36 -2.26
C GLU A 92 9.70 -2.88 -2.32
N SER A 93 8.76 -1.95 -2.10
CA SER A 93 9.03 -0.52 -2.14
C SER A 93 9.90 -0.07 -0.97
N HIS A 94 10.78 0.91 -1.21
CA HIS A 94 11.56 1.53 -0.14
C HIS A 94 10.75 2.50 0.74
N LYS A 95 9.51 2.84 0.34
CA LYS A 95 8.63 3.83 0.98
C LYS A 95 7.48 3.20 1.78
N ILE A 96 7.74 2.06 2.42
CA ILE A 96 6.73 1.33 3.20
C ILE A 96 6.71 1.90 4.62
N SER A 97 5.53 2.33 5.06
CA SER A 97 5.24 2.72 6.44
C SER A 97 4.73 1.52 7.25
N VAL A 98 4.70 1.63 8.59
CA VAL A 98 4.05 0.63 9.46
C VAL A 98 2.59 0.43 9.06
N THR A 99 1.87 1.51 8.80
CA THR A 99 0.47 1.47 8.34
C THR A 99 0.33 0.73 7.00
N SER A 100 1.27 0.88 6.08
CA SER A 100 1.28 0.09 4.84
C SER A 100 1.42 -1.41 5.09
N ILE A 101 2.21 -1.81 6.09
CA ILE A 101 2.39 -3.22 6.48
C ILE A 101 1.09 -3.77 7.08
N GLU A 102 0.46 -3.03 7.99
CA GLU A 102 -0.83 -3.41 8.60
C GLU A 102 -1.92 -3.57 7.53
N LEU A 103 -1.97 -2.65 6.56
CA LEU A 103 -2.90 -2.75 5.43
C LEU A 103 -2.63 -3.97 4.55
N ALA A 104 -1.37 -4.34 4.35
CA ALA A 104 -1.00 -5.56 3.61
C ALA A 104 -1.33 -6.84 4.38
N GLN A 105 -1.24 -6.84 5.72
CA GLN A 105 -1.74 -7.94 6.55
C GLN A 105 -3.26 -8.07 6.43
N ASN A 106 -3.99 -6.96 6.51
CA ASN A 106 -5.43 -6.95 6.30
C ASN A 106 -5.81 -7.43 4.88
N PHE A 107 -4.99 -7.13 3.86
CA PHE A 107 -5.18 -7.68 2.52
C PHE A 107 -5.11 -9.22 2.52
N LEU A 108 -4.13 -9.82 3.20
CA LEU A 108 -4.01 -11.28 3.33
C LEU A 108 -5.24 -11.88 4.00
N GLU A 109 -5.69 -11.29 5.11
CA GLU A 109 -6.87 -11.77 5.84
C GLU A 109 -8.15 -11.62 5.02
N THR A 110 -8.29 -10.48 4.34
CA THR A 110 -9.48 -10.20 3.52
C THR A 110 -9.60 -11.18 2.35
N TYR A 111 -8.49 -11.55 1.71
CA TYR A 111 -8.48 -12.36 0.49
C TYR A 111 -7.92 -13.77 0.69
N ASP A 112 -7.89 -14.27 1.93
CA ASP A 112 -7.35 -15.60 2.28
C ASP A 112 -7.97 -16.73 1.42
N ASP A 113 -9.28 -16.68 1.22
CA ASP A 113 -10.04 -17.62 0.40
C ASP A 113 -9.63 -17.58 -1.08
N ILE A 114 -9.56 -16.39 -1.67
CA ILE A 114 -9.15 -16.20 -3.07
C ILE A 114 -7.68 -16.60 -3.27
N ILE A 115 -6.81 -16.24 -2.33
CA ILE A 115 -5.38 -16.55 -2.40
C ILE A 115 -5.16 -18.06 -2.38
N LYS A 116 -5.80 -18.77 -1.43
CA LYS A 116 -5.67 -20.24 -1.32
C LYS A 116 -6.20 -20.97 -2.53
N ASP A 117 -7.36 -20.55 -3.03
CA ASP A 117 -7.95 -21.11 -4.25
C ASP A 117 -7.04 -20.90 -5.46
N TYR A 118 -6.53 -19.68 -5.63
CA TYR A 118 -5.63 -19.33 -6.72
C TYR A 118 -4.30 -20.09 -6.65
N ASP A 119 -3.68 -20.17 -5.47
CA ASP A 119 -2.42 -20.90 -5.25
C ASP A 119 -2.60 -22.39 -5.55
N THR A 120 -3.73 -22.98 -5.13
CA THR A 120 -4.04 -24.39 -5.40
C THR A 120 -4.26 -24.65 -6.89
N LYS A 121 -5.11 -23.86 -7.55
CA LYS A 121 -5.45 -24.04 -8.97
C LYS A 121 -4.25 -23.84 -9.90
N HIS A 122 -3.43 -22.83 -9.62
CA HIS A 122 -2.34 -22.41 -10.50
C HIS A 122 -0.95 -22.85 -10.04
N LYS A 123 -0.87 -23.68 -8.99
CA LYS A 123 0.38 -24.14 -8.36
C LYS A 123 1.32 -22.98 -8.03
N GLN A 124 0.74 -21.92 -7.47
CA GLN A 124 1.47 -20.73 -7.02
C GLN A 124 1.66 -20.76 -5.50
N ILE A 125 2.38 -19.76 -4.99
CA ILE A 125 2.71 -19.62 -3.55
C ILE A 125 2.59 -18.15 -3.12
N TYR A 126 1.55 -17.45 -3.57
CA TYR A 126 1.32 -16.05 -3.23
C TYR A 126 1.12 -15.87 -1.72
N GLU A 127 0.43 -16.77 -1.03
CA GLU A 127 0.23 -16.67 0.41
C GLU A 127 1.57 -16.59 1.15
N SER A 128 2.46 -17.55 0.91
CA SER A 128 3.79 -17.59 1.51
C SER A 128 4.61 -16.38 1.10
N LYS A 129 4.67 -16.05 -0.19
CA LYS A 129 5.46 -14.92 -0.69
C LYS A 129 5.06 -13.60 -0.04
N ILE A 130 3.76 -13.34 0.12
CA ILE A 130 3.28 -12.11 0.73
C ILE A 130 3.62 -12.10 2.23
N LYS A 131 3.43 -13.21 2.95
CA LYS A 131 3.81 -13.36 4.37
C LYS A 131 5.31 -13.11 4.59
N ASP A 132 6.16 -13.72 3.77
CA ASP A 132 7.62 -13.58 3.85
C ASP A 132 8.04 -12.12 3.64
N LYS A 133 7.43 -11.45 2.65
CA LYS A 133 7.70 -10.03 2.36
C LYS A 133 7.21 -9.10 3.47
N ILE A 134 6.06 -9.38 4.08
CA ILE A 134 5.57 -8.65 5.26
C ILE A 134 6.56 -8.80 6.40
N SER A 135 7.02 -10.01 6.71
CA SER A 135 8.02 -10.27 7.75
C SER A 135 9.30 -9.47 7.50
N ALA A 136 9.83 -9.51 6.28
CA ALA A 136 11.02 -8.75 5.91
C ALA A 136 10.83 -7.23 6.07
N CYS A 137 9.63 -6.70 5.80
CA CYS A 137 9.31 -5.29 6.04
C CYS A 137 9.28 -4.95 7.53
N VAL A 138 8.68 -5.81 8.36
CA VAL A 138 8.64 -5.65 9.82
C VAL A 138 10.07 -5.65 10.39
N ASP A 139 10.91 -6.58 9.97
CA ASP A 139 12.31 -6.66 10.41
C ASP A 139 13.08 -5.40 10.03
N LYS A 140 12.89 -4.90 8.80
CA LYS A 140 13.52 -3.67 8.33
C LYS A 140 13.12 -2.46 9.17
N VAL A 141 11.83 -2.28 9.45
CA VAL A 141 11.34 -1.17 10.28
C VAL A 141 11.88 -1.28 11.70
N THR A 142 11.84 -2.48 12.28
CA THR A 142 12.36 -2.75 13.63
C THR A 142 13.85 -2.43 13.74
N ASN A 143 14.65 -2.80 12.74
CA ASN A 143 16.07 -2.50 12.70
C ASN A 143 16.35 -0.99 12.63
N ILE A 144 15.57 -0.23 11.84
CA ILE A 144 15.69 1.23 11.78
C ILE A 144 15.39 1.86 13.14
N LEU A 145 14.33 1.41 13.82
CA LEU A 145 13.98 1.92 15.16
C LEU A 145 15.08 1.63 16.18
N ASN A 146 15.64 0.41 16.16
CA ASN A 146 16.72 0.02 17.07
C ASN A 146 18.00 0.85 16.84
N VAL A 147 18.34 1.14 15.59
CA VAL A 147 19.49 2.01 15.26
C VAL A 147 19.24 3.44 15.75
N ASN A 148 18.05 3.98 15.52
CA ASN A 148 17.69 5.32 16.00
C ASN A 148 17.73 5.44 17.52
N TYR A 149 17.25 4.41 18.23
CA TYR A 149 17.33 4.37 19.69
C TYR A 149 18.78 4.36 20.20
N LYS A 150 19.65 3.55 19.58
CA LYS A 150 21.08 3.54 19.91
C LYS A 150 21.76 4.89 19.64
N MET A 151 21.43 5.55 18.52
CA MET A 151 21.99 6.87 18.22
C MET A 151 21.56 7.92 19.24
N HIS A 152 20.30 7.90 19.69
CA HIS A 152 19.78 8.81 20.71
C HIS A 152 20.30 8.58 22.13
N ILE A 153 20.85 7.39 22.42
CA ILE A 153 21.53 7.12 23.71
C ILE A 153 23.00 7.55 23.67
N VAL A 154 23.61 7.55 22.49
CA VAL A 154 25.04 7.87 22.28
C VAL A 154 25.26 9.36 21.98
N SER A 155 24.19 10.16 21.80
CA SER A 155 24.24 11.62 21.66
C SER A 155 23.93 12.34 22.97
#